data_AF-A0A843E7S8-F1
#
_entry.id   AF-A0A843E7S8-F1
#
_cell.length_a   1.000
_cell.length_b   1.000
_cell.length_c   1.000
_cell.angle_alpha   90.00
_cell.angle_beta   90.00
_cell.angle_gamma   90.00
#
_symmetry.space_group_name_H-M   'P 1'
#
loop_
_entity.id
_entity.type
_entity.pdbx_description
1 polymer ?
#
loop_
_entity_poly.entity_id
_entity_poly.type
_entity_poly.pdbx_seq_one_letter_code
_entity_poly.pdbx_strand_id
1 'polypeptide(L)'
;MSCIGVILSSAATYTRNKFQMVPVWLWLLQIVCTSFFSMFFFVILADYVSNPEVTVRYVVIGNVVQSMAATTLYAVSDLPGTEKHVGTLSPLMQTPANLFCVFLGMSILNIVAGLISSTLSLGYAQFVFGIDLTMANFLSVAVIVLLT
;
A
#
# COMPACT_ATOMS: atom_id res chain seq x y z
N MET A 1 1.39 11.34 28.88
CA MET A 1 1.85 10.35 27.89
C MET A 1 2.21 11.10 26.62
N SER A 2 3.45 11.02 26.12
CA SER A 2 3.82 11.70 24.86
C SER A 2 3.09 11.05 23.67
N CYS A 3 2.61 11.83 22.71
CA CYS A 3 1.90 11.32 21.52
C CYS A 3 2.75 10.31 20.73
N ILE A 4 4.08 10.47 20.72
CA ILE A 4 5.02 9.51 20.08
C ILE A 4 4.91 8.11 20.72
N GLY A 5 4.80 8.03 22.05
CA GLY A 5 4.66 6.76 22.75
C GLY A 5 3.32 6.08 22.47
N VAL A 6 2.27 6.86 22.23
CA VAL A 6 0.95 6.37 21.83
C VAL A 6 0.96 5.84 20.39
N ILE A 7 1.63 6.53 19.47
CA ILE A 7 1.79 6.09 18.08
C ILE A 7 2.52 4.75 18.02
N LEU A 8 3.64 4.61 18.72
CA LEU A 8 4.41 3.36 18.72
C LEU A 8 3.66 2.20 19.36
N SER A 9 2.96 2.43 20.48
CA SER A 9 2.21 1.38 21.17
C SER A 9 0.98 0.92 20.39
N SER A 10 0.25 1.85 19.76
CA SER A 10 -0.89 1.54 18.88
C SER A 10 -0.45 0.79 17.62
N ALA A 11 0.66 1.21 16.99
CA ALA A 11 1.24 0.49 15.86
C ALA A 11 1.64 -0.95 16.24
N ALA A 12 2.33 -1.14 17.36
CA ALA A 12 2.73 -2.46 17.83
C ALA A 12 1.54 -3.37 18.17
N THR A 13 0.47 -2.80 18.74
CA THR A 13 -0.75 -3.57 19.07
C THR A 13 -1.52 -3.96 17.81
N TYR A 14 -1.66 -3.04 16.88
CA TYR A 14 -2.36 -3.25 15.61
C TYR A 14 -1.67 -4.31 14.75
N THR A 15 -0.33 -4.23 14.62
CA THR A 15 0.47 -5.23 13.88
C THR A 15 0.31 -6.63 14.47
N ARG A 16 0.39 -6.76 15.80
CA ARG A 16 0.16 -8.04 16.49
C ARG A 16 -1.24 -8.58 16.23
N ASN A 17 -2.28 -7.74 16.37
CA ASN A 17 -3.65 -8.16 16.16
C ASN A 17 -3.89 -8.65 14.72
N LYS A 18 -3.38 -7.91 13.72
CA LYS A 18 -3.46 -8.32 12.32
C LYS A 18 -2.80 -9.68 12.07
N PHE A 19 -1.60 -9.91 12.61
CA PHE A 19 -0.89 -11.17 12.38
C PHE A 19 -1.38 -12.34 13.24
N GLN A 20 -2.19 -12.08 14.27
CA GLN A 20 -2.94 -13.12 14.98
C GLN A 20 -4.14 -13.60 14.17
N MET A 21 -4.79 -12.71 13.44
CA MET A 21 -5.93 -13.05 12.58
C MET A 21 -5.51 -13.68 11.25
N VAL A 22 -4.45 -13.17 10.63
CA VAL A 22 -3.95 -13.62 9.34
C VAL A 22 -2.46 -13.96 9.43
N PRO A 23 -2.03 -15.19 9.11
CA PRO A 23 -0.61 -15.52 9.13
C PRO A 23 0.15 -14.65 8.12
N VAL A 24 1.35 -14.22 8.49
CA VAL A 24 2.21 -13.31 7.71
C VAL A 24 2.39 -13.78 6.26
N TRP A 25 2.49 -15.09 6.05
CA TRP A 25 2.65 -15.70 4.73
C TRP A 25 1.46 -15.41 3.79
N LEU A 26 0.22 -15.52 4.29
CA LEU A 26 -0.98 -15.26 3.48
C LEU A 26 -1.07 -13.77 3.13
N TRP A 27 -0.71 -12.90 4.07
CA TRP A 27 -0.67 -11.46 3.83
C TRP A 27 0.37 -11.09 2.76
N LEU A 28 1.57 -11.69 2.80
CA LEU A 28 2.59 -11.48 1.76
C LEU A 28 2.14 -12.03 0.40
N LEU A 29 1.57 -13.23 0.38
CA LEU A 29 1.04 -13.83 -0.85
C LEU A 29 -0.05 -12.95 -1.46
N GLN A 30 -0.95 -12.41 -0.64
CA GLN A 30 -1.99 -11.50 -1.09
C GLN A 30 -1.38 -10.30 -1.80
N ILE A 31 -0.41 -9.60 -1.18
CA ILE A 31 0.25 -8.44 -1.79
C ILE A 31 0.88 -8.80 -3.14
N VAL A 32 1.67 -9.88 -3.15
CA VAL A 32 2.36 -10.38 -4.35
C VAL A 32 1.36 -10.68 -5.48
N CYS A 33 0.30 -11.44 -5.20
CA CYS A 33 -0.72 -11.77 -6.18
C CYS A 33 -1.45 -10.51 -6.66
N THR A 34 -1.89 -9.63 -5.76
CA THR A 34 -2.64 -8.43 -6.14
C THR A 34 -1.82 -7.49 -7.02
N SER A 35 -0.54 -7.28 -6.71
CA SER A 35 0.34 -6.42 -7.51
C SER A 35 0.62 -7.04 -8.88
N PHE A 36 0.84 -8.36 -8.95
CA PHE A 36 1.06 -9.06 -10.21
C PHE A 36 -0.16 -8.99 -11.14
N PHE A 37 -1.36 -9.33 -10.64
CA PHE A 37 -2.58 -9.33 -11.45
C PHE A 37 -2.97 -7.91 -11.89
N SER A 38 -2.80 -6.91 -11.02
CA SER A 38 -3.03 -5.52 -11.38
C SER A 38 -2.14 -5.11 -12.55
N MET A 39 -0.84 -5.35 -12.46
CA MET A 39 0.12 -5.03 -13.53
C MET A 39 -0.20 -5.78 -14.83
N PHE A 40 -0.48 -7.08 -14.73
CA PHE A 40 -0.79 -7.92 -15.89
C PHE A 40 -2.03 -7.45 -16.65
N PHE A 41 -3.08 -7.06 -15.93
CA PHE A 41 -4.30 -6.52 -16.51
C PHE A 41 -4.03 -5.26 -17.33
N PHE A 42 -3.28 -4.30 -16.78
CA PHE A 42 -3.01 -3.04 -17.47
C PHE A 42 -2.08 -3.20 -18.68
N VAL A 43 -1.13 -4.14 -18.65
CA VAL A 43 -0.29 -4.43 -19.81
C VAL A 43 -1.10 -5.01 -20.96
N ILE A 44 -1.98 -5.98 -20.69
CA ILE A 44 -2.88 -6.53 -21.74
C ILE A 44 -3.81 -5.46 -22.27
N LEU A 45 -4.35 -4.60 -21.39
CA LEU A 45 -5.21 -3.51 -21.81
C LEU A 45 -4.47 -2.53 -22.73
N ALA A 46 -3.20 -2.21 -22.43
CA ALA A 46 -2.38 -1.35 -23.26
C ALA A 46 -2.10 -1.95 -24.64
N ASP A 47 -1.80 -3.26 -24.70
CA ASP A 47 -1.59 -4.00 -25.93
C ASP A 47 -2.86 -4.04 -26.80
N TYR A 48 -4.01 -4.33 -26.19
CA TYR A 48 -5.31 -4.35 -26.86
C TYR A 48 -5.67 -3.00 -27.50
N VAL A 49 -5.37 -1.90 -26.79
CA VAL A 49 -5.67 -0.55 -27.28
C VAL A 49 -4.73 -0.13 -28.41
N SER A 50 -3.54 -0.74 -28.55
CA SER A 50 -2.58 -0.56 -29.67
C SER A 50 -2.39 0.89 -30.13
N ASN A 51 -2.44 1.84 -29.19
CA ASN A 51 -2.26 3.25 -29.48
C ASN A 51 -0.77 3.62 -29.47
N PRO A 52 -0.23 4.23 -30.55
CA PRO A 52 1.19 4.58 -30.64
C PRO A 52 1.64 5.64 -29.61
N GLU A 53 0.72 6.42 -29.04
CA GLU A 53 1.03 7.42 -28.00
C GLU A 53 1.10 6.83 -26.59
N VAL A 54 0.42 5.70 -26.32
CA VAL A 54 0.41 5.06 -24.99
C VAL A 54 1.56 4.08 -24.92
N THR A 55 2.76 4.60 -24.69
CA THR A 55 3.93 3.76 -24.46
C THR A 55 3.73 2.95 -23.18
N VAL A 56 4.01 1.64 -23.22
CA VAL A 56 3.94 0.69 -22.09
C VAL A 56 4.59 1.22 -20.80
N ARG A 57 5.60 2.09 -20.93
CA ARG A 57 6.27 2.80 -19.83
C ARG A 57 5.32 3.65 -18.97
N TYR A 58 4.36 4.36 -19.56
CA TYR A 58 3.42 5.19 -18.80
C TYR A 58 2.42 4.34 -18.00
N VAL A 59 2.05 3.19 -18.55
CA VAL A 59 1.15 2.23 -17.89
C VAL A 59 1.79 1.65 -16.64
N VAL A 60 3.09 1.37 -16.68
CA VAL A 60 3.86 0.92 -15.51
C VAL A 60 3.85 1.96 -14.39
N ILE A 61 4.19 3.21 -14.71
CA ILE A 61 4.24 4.29 -13.71
C ILE A 61 2.86 4.51 -13.10
N GLY A 62 1.81 4.51 -13.93
CA GLY A 62 0.43 4.58 -13.47
C GLY A 62 0.06 3.42 -12.54
N ASN A 63 0.48 2.19 -12.86
CA ASN A 63 0.22 1.02 -12.01
C ASN A 63 0.92 1.12 -10.65
N VAL A 64 2.17 1.58 -10.62
CA VAL A 64 2.94 1.74 -9.38
C VAL A 64 2.28 2.77 -8.47
N VAL A 65 1.86 3.91 -9.01
CA VAL A 65 1.16 4.96 -8.23
C VAL A 65 -0.21 4.48 -7.76
N GLN A 66 -0.98 3.83 -8.64
CA GLN A 66 -2.30 3.31 -8.30
C GLN A 66 -2.23 2.22 -7.22
N SER A 67 -1.36 1.24 -7.38
CA SER A 67 -1.21 0.14 -6.43
C SER A 67 -0.81 0.64 -5.06
N MET A 68 0.09 1.62 -4.99
CA MET A 68 0.47 2.26 -3.75
C MET A 68 -0.71 2.99 -3.11
N ALA A 69 -1.37 3.90 -3.84
CA ALA A 69 -2.52 4.65 -3.34
C ALA A 69 -3.67 3.74 -2.87
N ALA A 70 -3.92 2.64 -3.58
CA ALA A 70 -4.93 1.65 -3.21
C ALA A 70 -4.56 0.88 -1.92
N THR A 71 -3.28 0.66 -1.66
CA THR A 71 -2.85 0.00 -0.42
C THR A 71 -2.69 0.94 0.77
N THR A 72 -2.37 2.22 0.54
CA THR A 72 -2.17 3.22 1.60
C THR A 72 -3.45 4.00 1.88
N LEU A 73 -3.92 4.81 0.94
CA LEU A 73 -5.05 5.73 1.16
C LEU A 73 -6.34 5.00 1.46
N TYR A 74 -6.65 3.96 0.68
CA TYR A 74 -7.86 3.17 0.91
C TYR A 74 -7.78 2.42 2.24
N ALA A 75 -6.67 1.76 2.54
CA ALA A 75 -6.53 1.03 3.81
C ALA A 75 -6.59 1.96 5.04
N VAL A 76 -5.99 3.16 4.95
CA VAL A 76 -6.04 4.14 6.05
C VAL A 76 -7.44 4.73 6.21
N SER A 77 -8.12 5.05 5.10
CA SER A 77 -9.49 5.56 5.12
C SER A 77 -10.49 4.53 5.63
N ASP A 78 -10.21 3.24 5.41
CA ASP A 78 -11.05 2.14 5.86
C ASP A 78 -10.86 1.79 7.34
N LEU A 79 -9.75 2.20 7.99
CA LEU A 79 -9.49 1.90 9.41
C LEU A 79 -10.67 2.23 10.34
N PRO A 80 -11.28 3.43 10.32
CA PRO A 80 -12.40 3.73 11.20
C PRO A 80 -13.64 2.89 10.87
N GLY A 81 -13.83 2.53 9.59
CA GLY A 81 -14.90 1.64 9.14
C GLY A 81 -14.71 0.23 9.71
N THR A 82 -13.50 -0.32 9.59
CA THR A 82 -13.13 -1.61 10.15
C THR A 82 -13.29 -1.63 11.69
N GLU A 83 -12.79 -0.63 12.41
CA GLU A 83 -12.94 -0.55 13.87
C GLU A 83 -14.40 -0.42 14.32
N LYS A 84 -15.25 0.23 13.50
CA LYS A 84 -16.70 0.28 13.71
C LYS A 84 -17.34 -1.10 13.51
N HIS A 85 -16.94 -1.84 12.47
CA HIS A 85 -17.47 -3.17 12.18
C HIS A 85 -17.05 -4.22 13.22
N VAL A 86 -15.83 -4.12 13.74
CA VAL A 86 -15.30 -5.02 14.79
C VAL A 86 -15.88 -4.68 16.18
N GLY A 87 -16.44 -3.48 16.35
CA GLY A 87 -17.05 -3.03 17.61
C GLY A 87 -16.04 -2.45 18.62
N THR A 88 -14.78 -2.28 18.22
CA THR A 88 -13.68 -1.74 19.04
C THR A 88 -13.66 -0.21 19.07
N LEU A 89 -14.43 0.45 18.20
CA LEU A 89 -14.51 1.91 18.17
C LEU A 89 -15.03 2.52 19.48
N SER A 90 -16.05 1.93 20.10
CA SER A 90 -16.64 2.43 21.36
C SER A 90 -15.64 2.41 22.52
N PRO A 91 -14.92 1.30 22.80
CA PRO A 91 -13.88 1.31 23.82
C PRO A 91 -12.68 2.19 23.47
N LEU A 92 -12.31 2.32 22.18
CA LEU A 92 -11.23 3.25 21.76
C LEU A 92 -11.56 4.71 22.11
N MET A 93 -12.81 5.14 21.90
CA MET A 93 -13.28 6.49 22.25
C MET A 93 -13.31 6.77 23.75
N GLN A 94 -13.33 5.74 24.60
CA GLN A 94 -13.31 5.86 26.05
C GLN A 94 -11.88 5.92 26.62
N THR A 95 -10.86 5.65 25.80
CA THR A 95 -9.47 5.74 26.25
C THR A 95 -9.03 7.21 26.42
N PRO A 96 -8.18 7.53 27.42
CA PRO A 96 -7.66 8.88 27.62
C PRO A 96 -6.60 9.28 26.57
N ALA A 97 -6.35 8.44 25.57
CA ALA A 97 -5.39 8.70 24.50
C ALA A 97 -6.03 9.54 23.39
N ASN A 98 -5.23 10.40 22.75
CA ASN A 98 -5.69 11.17 21.62
C ASN A 98 -5.97 10.22 20.42
N LEU A 99 -7.23 10.17 19.97
CA LEU A 99 -7.68 9.34 18.86
C LEU A 99 -6.83 9.52 17.61
N PHE A 100 -6.40 10.76 17.32
CA PHE A 100 -5.56 11.04 16.17
C PHE A 100 -4.22 10.29 16.23
N CYS A 101 -3.55 10.32 17.38
CA CYS A 101 -2.27 9.62 17.58
C CYS A 101 -2.45 8.08 17.46
N VAL A 102 -3.60 7.55 17.86
CA VAL A 102 -3.90 6.10 17.77
C VAL A 102 -4.12 5.67 16.31
N PHE A 103 -4.97 6.39 15.57
CA PHE A 103 -5.21 6.08 14.15
C PHE A 103 -3.96 6.28 13.28
N LEU A 104 -3.13 7.27 13.61
CA LEU A 104 -1.83 7.46 12.97
C LEU A 104 -0.90 6.26 13.24
N GLY A 105 -0.88 5.71 14.46
CA GLY A 105 -0.11 4.49 14.73
C GLY A 105 -0.62 3.27 13.96
N MET A 106 -1.95 3.11 13.85
CA MET A 106 -2.57 2.01 13.08
C MET A 106 -2.29 2.10 11.58
N SER A 107 -2.14 3.29 11.01
CA SER A 107 -1.87 3.48 9.58
C SER A 107 -0.45 3.08 9.16
N ILE A 108 0.52 3.07 10.09
CA ILE A 108 1.95 2.79 9.78
C ILE A 108 2.13 1.47 9.04
N LEU A 109 1.48 0.39 9.48
CA LEU A 109 1.62 -0.91 8.81
C LEU A 109 1.06 -0.88 7.38
N ASN A 110 -0.02 -0.14 7.14
CA ASN A 110 -0.60 -0.02 5.80
C ASN A 110 0.27 0.85 4.88
N ILE A 111 0.94 1.88 5.41
CA ILE A 111 1.93 2.67 4.67
C ILE A 111 3.11 1.78 4.26
N VAL A 112 3.66 0.98 5.18
CA VAL A 112 4.73 0.03 4.88
C VAL A 112 4.27 -1.00 3.84
N ALA A 113 3.03 -1.49 3.95
CA ALA A 113 2.45 -2.41 2.97
C ALA A 113 2.42 -1.80 1.55
N GLY A 114 2.08 -0.52 1.44
CA GLY A 114 2.04 0.16 0.16
C GLY A 114 3.40 0.42 -0.46
N LEU A 115 4.42 0.71 0.35
CA LEU A 115 5.80 0.78 -0.11
C LEU A 115 6.30 -0.58 -0.64
N ILE A 116 5.93 -1.68 0.02
CA ILE A 116 6.26 -3.03 -0.45
C ILE A 116 5.53 -3.32 -1.77
N SER A 117 4.24 -3.01 -1.85
CA SER A 117 3.43 -3.21 -3.06
C SER A 117 3.98 -2.44 -4.27
N SER A 118 4.37 -1.18 -4.09
CA SER A 118 4.93 -0.35 -5.16
C SER A 118 6.30 -0.85 -5.63
N THR A 119 7.14 -1.29 -4.69
CA THR A 119 8.43 -1.91 -5.00
C THR A 119 8.26 -3.21 -5.79
N LEU A 120 7.28 -4.04 -5.42
CA LEU A 120 6.95 -5.27 -6.15
C LEU A 120 6.42 -4.98 -7.55
N SER A 121 5.52 -4.00 -7.71
CA SER A 121 5.02 -3.59 -9.03
C SER A 121 6.15 -3.12 -9.95
N LEU A 122 7.10 -2.32 -9.45
CA LEU A 122 8.31 -1.94 -10.18
C LEU A 122 9.18 -3.15 -10.54
N GLY A 123 9.36 -4.09 -9.61
CA GLY A 123 10.08 -5.33 -9.85
C GLY A 123 9.45 -6.15 -10.98
N TYR A 124 8.13 -6.32 -10.98
CA TYR A 124 7.43 -7.04 -12.05
C TYR A 124 7.57 -6.35 -13.41
N ALA A 125 7.52 -5.02 -13.45
CA ALA A 125 7.72 -4.28 -14.69
C ALA A 125 9.10 -4.53 -15.33
N GLN A 126 10.16 -4.57 -14.52
CA GLN A 126 11.52 -4.81 -15.01
C GLN A 126 11.75 -6.29 -15.38
N PHE A 127 11.39 -7.22 -14.50
CA PHE A 127 11.74 -8.63 -14.67
C PHE A 127 10.78 -9.42 -15.57
N VAL A 128 9.48 -9.13 -15.53
CA VAL A 128 8.47 -9.90 -16.28
C VAL A 128 8.23 -9.32 -17.66
N PHE A 129 8.21 -7.99 -17.78
CA PHE A 129 7.88 -7.30 -19.03
C PHE A 129 9.09 -6.76 -19.79
N GLY A 130 10.31 -6.91 -19.25
CA GLY A 130 11.56 -6.57 -19.95
C GLY A 130 11.66 -5.10 -20.36
N ILE A 131 10.96 -4.20 -19.65
CA ILE A 131 10.90 -2.79 -20.01
C ILE A 131 12.24 -2.16 -19.66
N ASP A 132 12.93 -1.63 -20.67
CA ASP A 132 14.16 -0.86 -20.46
C ASP A 132 13.87 0.39 -19.63
N LEU A 133 14.16 0.31 -18.33
CA LEU A 133 14.13 1.43 -17.39
C LEU A 133 15.46 2.19 -17.35
N THR A 134 16.39 1.92 -18.27
CA THR A 134 17.74 2.51 -18.33
C THR A 134 17.73 4.04 -18.49
N MET A 135 16.64 4.60 -19.04
CA MET A 135 16.40 6.06 -19.13
C MET A 135 15.36 6.56 -18.10
N ALA A 136 14.82 5.67 -17.26
CA ALA A 136 13.89 6.04 -16.21
C ALA A 136 14.68 6.62 -15.04
N ASN A 137 14.35 7.85 -14.65
CA ASN A 137 14.94 8.46 -13.48
C ASN A 137 14.38 7.78 -12.22
N PHE A 138 15.11 6.77 -11.72
CA PHE A 138 14.76 6.05 -10.49
C PHE A 138 14.54 7.00 -9.30
N LEU A 139 15.21 8.16 -9.28
CA LEU A 139 15.00 9.19 -8.27
C LEU A 139 13.59 9.79 -8.37
N SER A 140 13.11 10.09 -9.57
CA SER A 140 11.75 10.63 -9.77
C SER A 140 10.68 9.64 -9.33
N VAL A 141 10.87 8.35 -9.64
CA VAL A 141 9.96 7.29 -9.19
C VAL A 141 9.98 7.16 -7.67
N ALA A 142 11.16 7.17 -7.05
CA ALA A 142 11.30 7.11 -5.60
C ALA A 142 10.67 8.32 -4.90
N VAL A 143 10.81 9.53 -5.46
CA VAL A 143 10.19 10.75 -4.94
C VAL A 143 8.67 10.66 -5.01
N ILE A 144 8.12 10.18 -6.13
CA ILE A 144 6.66 10.01 -6.28
C ILE A 144 6.14 8.98 -5.28
N VAL A 145 6.87 7.87 -5.09
CA VAL A 145 6.56 6.83 -4.11
C VAL A 145 6.62 7.35 -2.67
N LEU A 146 7.53 8.29 -2.37
CA LEU A 146 7.64 8.89 -1.04
C LEU A 146 6.60 9.99 -0.77
N LEU A 147 6.17 10.73 -1.80
CA LEU A 147 5.23 11.85 -1.66
C LEU A 147 3.76 11.43 -1.63
N THR A 148 3.45 10.23 -2.13
CA THR A 148 2.07 9.71 -2.22
C THR A 148 1.79 8.73 -1.08
#